data_AF-A0A832IVU1-F1
#
_entry.id   AF-A0A832IVU1-F1
#
_cell.length_a   1.000
_cell.length_b   1.000
_cell.length_c   1.000
_cell.angle_alpha   90.00
_cell.angle_beta   90.00
_cell.angle_gamma   90.00
#
_symmetry.space_group_name_H-M   'P 1'
#
loop_
_entity.id
_entity.type
_entity.pdbx_description
1 polymer ?
#
loop_
_entity_poly.entity_id
_entity_poly.type
_entity_poly.pdbx_seq_one_letter_code
_entity_poly.pdbx_strand_id
1 'polypeptide(L)' 'TKLVMAGTLDVETIQKEMLEVLREADSVEYVAIVSREFKALNTVEIGNTIILVAAWVGKPRLIDNLWI' A
#
# COMPACT_ATOMS: atom_id res chain seq x y z
N THR A 1 3.40 -4.66 7.18
CA THR A 1 3.56 -6.14 7.09
C THR A 1 2.70 -6.93 8.06
N LYS A 2 2.35 -6.43 9.26
CA LYS A 2 1.57 -7.18 10.28
C LYS A 2 0.34 -7.92 9.72
N LEU A 3 -0.48 -7.25 8.91
CA LEU A 3 -1.68 -7.85 8.29
C LEU A 3 -1.35 -9.06 7.39
N VAL A 4 -0.37 -8.89 6.49
CA VAL A 4 0.07 -9.98 5.58
C VAL A 4 0.63 -11.16 6.38
N MET A 5 1.43 -10.90 7.42
CA MET A 5 1.95 -11.95 8.30
C MET A 5 0.85 -12.67 9.09
N ALA A 6 -0.28 -12.01 9.34
CA ALA A 6 -1.47 -12.59 9.97
C ALA A 6 -2.38 -13.35 8.99
N GLY A 7 -2.01 -13.43 7.70
CA GLY A 7 -2.77 -14.13 6.66
C GLY A 7 -3.81 -13.29 5.94
N THR A 8 -3.90 -11.98 6.20
CA THR A 8 -4.74 -11.08 5.41
C THR A 8 -4.06 -10.82 4.07
N LEU A 9 -4.64 -11.37 3.00
CA LEU A 9 -4.15 -11.20 1.62
C LEU A 9 -5.10 -10.39 0.75
N ASP A 10 -6.30 -10.07 1.22
CA ASP A 10 -7.24 -9.24 0.48
C ASP A 10 -6.74 -7.80 0.34
N VAL A 11 -6.60 -7.34 -0.91
CA VAL A 11 -5.99 -6.03 -1.22
C VAL A 11 -6.85 -4.88 -0.71
N GLU A 12 -8.17 -4.97 -0.85
CA GLU A 12 -9.10 -3.92 -0.40
C GLU A 12 -8.99 -3.72 1.12
N THR A 13 -8.96 -4.81 1.88
CA THR A 13 -8.78 -4.79 3.33
C THR A 13 -7.46 -4.11 3.72
N ILE A 14 -6.35 -4.46 3.06
CA ILE A 14 -5.03 -3.88 3.36
C ILE A 14 -4.99 -2.40 2.98
N GLN A 15 -5.53 -2.02 1.82
CA GLN A 15 -5.59 -0.62 1.39
C GLN A 15 -6.40 0.23 2.37
N LYS A 16 -7.53 -0.28 2.86
CA LYS A 16 -8.35 0.41 3.85
C LYS A 16 -7.58 0.69 5.14
N GLU A 17 -6.86 -0.31 5.67
CA GLU A 17 -6.03 -0.12 6.86
C GLU A 17 -4.89 0.87 6.61
N MET A 18 -4.24 0.80 5.44
CA MET A 18 -3.19 1.75 5.08
C MET A 18 -3.71 3.20 5.03
N LEU A 19 -4.89 3.42 4.45
CA LEU A 19 -5.52 4.74 4.42
C LEU A 19 -5.87 5.26 5.81
N GLU A 20 -6.32 4.38 6.72
CA GLU A 20 -6.56 4.75 8.12
C GLU A 20 -5.26 5.14 8.83
N VAL A 21 -4.16 4.42 8.61
CA VAL A 21 -2.85 4.77 9.18
C VAL A 21 -2.32 6.09 8.60
N LEU A 22 -2.56 6.35 7.31
CA LEU A 22 -2.13 7.57 6.62
C LEU A 22 -3.06 8.76 6.84
N ARG A 23 -4.08 8.66 7.69
CA ARG A 23 -5.07 9.73 7.92
C ARG A 23 -4.47 11.06 8.40
N GLU A 24 -3.26 11.03 8.97
CA GLU A 24 -2.54 12.22 9.45
C GLU A 24 -1.71 12.91 8.35
N ALA A 25 -1.57 12.30 7.17
CA ALA A 25 -1.04 12.99 6.00
C ALA A 25 -2.06 14.01 5.48
N ASP A 26 -1.60 15.13 4.92
CA ASP A 26 -2.49 16.16 4.42
C ASP A 26 -3.34 15.67 3.24
N SER A 27 -2.75 14.84 2.38
CA SER A 27 -3.48 14.10 1.35
C SER A 27 -2.73 12.85 0.93
N VAL A 28 -3.48 11.77 0.71
CA VAL A 28 -2.96 10.55 0.08
C VAL A 28 -3.26 10.61 -1.41
N GLU A 29 -2.21 10.59 -2.24
CA GLU A 29 -2.34 10.63 -3.69
C GLU A 29 -2.70 9.24 -4.23
N TYR A 30 -2.01 8.20 -3.74
CA TYR A 30 -2.40 6.82 -4.01
C TYR A 30 -1.83 5.84 -2.98
N VAL A 31 -2.53 4.73 -2.83
CA VAL A 31 -2.01 3.46 -2.32
C VAL A 31 -2.30 2.41 -3.38
N ALA A 32 -1.28 1.86 -4.02
CA ALA A 32 -1.42 0.86 -5.08
C ALA A 32 -0.74 -0.45 -4.67
N ILE A 33 -1.48 -1.56 -4.77
CA ILE A 33 -0.94 -2.90 -4.54
C ILE A 33 -0.92 -3.62 -5.89
N VAL A 34 0.29 -3.93 -6.35
CA VAL A 34 0.55 -4.41 -7.71
C VAL A 34 1.49 -5.61 -7.73
N SER A 35 1.54 -6.32 -8.85
CA SER A 35 2.57 -7.31 -9.12
C SER A 35 3.93 -6.65 -9.43
N ARG A 36 5.00 -7.43 -9.55
CA ARG A 36 6.32 -6.94 -9.98
C ARG A 36 6.30 -6.32 -11.38
N GLU A 37 5.32 -6.69 -12.21
CA GLU A 37 5.07 -6.11 -13.53
C GLU A 37 4.14 -4.89 -13.48
N PHE A 38 3.86 -4.36 -12.29
CA PHE A 38 2.97 -3.22 -12.05
C PHE A 38 1.52 -3.44 -12.51
N LYS A 39 1.03 -4.68 -12.44
CA LYS A 39 -0.39 -4.99 -12.68
C LYS A 39 -1.15 -4.95 -11.36
N ALA A 40 -2.32 -4.33 -11.33
CA ALA A 40 -3.17 -4.31 -10.15
C ALA A 40 -3.51 -5.73 -9.69
N LEU A 41 -3.45 -5.96 -8.37
CA LEU A 41 -3.80 -7.23 -7.75
C LEU A 41 -5.08 -7.06 -6.92
N ASN A 42 -5.87 -8.12 -6.84
CA ASN A 42 -6.98 -8.22 -5.88
C ASN A 42 -6.58 -9.01 -4.63
N THR A 43 -5.49 -9.77 -4.71
CA THR A 43 -4.96 -10.58 -3.60
C THR A 43 -3.44 -10.45 -3.59
N VAL A 44 -2.86 -10.34 -2.40
CA VAL A 44 -1.42 -10.30 -2.18
C VAL A 44 -0.79 -11.64 -2.51
N GLU A 45 0.28 -11.60 -3.28
CA GLU A 45 1.10 -12.73 -3.70
C GLU A 45 2.50 -12.57 -3.13
N ILE A 46 2.85 -13.39 -2.14
CA ILE A 46 4.16 -13.33 -1.47
C ILE A 46 5.29 -13.53 -2.48
N GLY A 47 6.26 -12.62 -2.48
CA GLY A 47 7.36 -12.57 -3.42
C GLY A 47 7.02 -11.88 -4.74
N ASN A 48 5.75 -11.62 -5.07
CA ASN A 48 5.35 -10.95 -6.31
C ASN A 48 4.67 -9.59 -6.08
N THR A 49 4.27 -9.27 -4.85
CA THR A 49 3.56 -8.02 -4.56
C THR A 49 4.51 -6.87 -4.23
N ILE A 50 4.22 -5.71 -4.83
CA ILE A 50 4.79 -4.41 -4.46
C ILE A 50 3.64 -3.52 -3.99
N ILE A 51 3.77 -2.96 -2.79
CA ILE A 51 2.89 -1.93 -2.28
C ILE A 51 3.56 -0.59 -2.53
N LEU A 52 2.86 0.33 -3.19
CA LEU A 52 3.32 1.68 -3.52
C LEU A 52 2.44 2.69 -2.77
N VAL A 53 3.05 3.69 -2.16
CA VAL A 53 2.33 4.80 -1.52
C VAL A 53 2.91 6.14 -1.95
N ALA A 54 2.03 7.11 -2.17
CA ALA A 54 2.41 8.51 -2.30
C ALA A 54 1.46 9.38 -1.48
N ALA A 55 2.01 10.29 -0.69
CA ALA A 55 1.25 11.22 0.14
C ALA A 55 1.99 12.56 0.28
N TRP A 56 1.21 13.61 0.55
CA TRP A 56 1.71 14.95 0.84
C TRP A 56 1.72 15.19 2.35
N VAL A 57 2.85 15.67 2.87
CA VAL A 57 3.01 16.04 4.29
C VAL A 57 3.67 17.42 4.35
N GLY A 58 2.88 18.46 4.54
CA GLY A 58 3.19 19.86 4.33
C GLY A 58 3.36 20.15 2.84
N LYS A 59 4.57 20.58 2.48
CA LYS A 59 4.97 20.86 1.09
C LYS A 59 5.62 19.67 0.37
N PRO A 60 6.43 18.79 1.01
CA PRO A 60 7.01 17.67 0.29
C PRO A 60 5.98 16.58 -0.07
N ARG A 61 6.15 16.03 -1.27
CA ARG A 61 5.54 14.78 -1.71
C ARG A 61 6.45 13.63 -1.34
N LEU A 62 5.98 12.74 -0.48
CA LEU A 62 6.71 11.54 -0.06
C LEU A 62 6.20 10.35 -0.87
N ILE A 63 7.13 9.49 -1.28
CA ILE A 63 6.83 8.19 -1.87
C ILE A 63 7.56 7.13 -1.08
N ASP A 64 6.94 5.96 -0.96
CA ASP A 64 7.57 4.78 -0.41
C ASP A 64 7.04 3.54 -1.12
N ASN A 65 7.82 2.46 -1.05
CA ASN A 65 7.41 1.16 -1.55
C ASN A 65 7.91 0.03 -0.66
N LEU A 66 7.13 -1.04 -0.60
CA LEU A 66 7.45 -2.24 0.15
C LEU A 66 7.24 -3.47 -0.72
N TRP A 67 8.21 -4.38 -0.68
CA TRP A 67 8.11 -5.69 -1.31
C TRP A 67 7.60 -6.69 -0.29
N ILE A 68 6.61 -7.46 -0.70
CA ILE A 68 5.92 -8.46 0.11
C ILE A 68 6.22 -9.84 -0.46
#